data_AF-A0A7K2N497-F1
#
_entry.id   AF-A0A7K2N497-F1
#
_cell.length_a   1.000
_cell.length_b   1.000
_cell.length_c   1.000
_cell.angle_alpha   90.00
_cell.angle_beta   90.00
_cell.angle_gamma   90.00
#
_symmetry.space_group_name_H-M   'P 1'
#
loop_
_entity.id
_entity.type
_entity.pdbx_description
1 polymer ?
#
loop_
_entity_poly.entity_id
_entity_poly.type
_entity_poly.pdbx_seq_one_letter_code
_entity_poly.pdbx_strand_id
1 'polypeptide(L)'
;MASEGDLVHDAWLTAVTRDGDRQPVGLLSALRESHTVRRIELPVHTMLPVVLRQLLLPVVIDVLGAPRTRQEWAERFHRGRFSQDEQDRLADYLNARYGDRFRLFDAERPFAQVTGLQALNGETKTAAQLVPSMASGNNVPLFSALSEADELLLTPGDAALWLLHAHCWDTASIKTGAVGDPQAKSGKTTGNPTGPLGQFGVIVPTGRTLYETLLLNTPILPDGLEPGDRPQWAWDERPAGLGCTSPAAAAWSERPATGLLDLLTFQARRIRLITCETEQGPRVHRAIVSAGDRLTQTPEIEPHTAWQHAAKPKKGQPHRRPRRPTSGRAAWQGLGTLLSMTLPPQGDGPYTSLLLRQIGDLQVLRVLSGQYPLGVETSGLEYGTQSAVVENAIGDDLPLPVMALLAQDEWLRKALLECVDQADRAARALDGLNNDLRRASGGDPLPRDKGSRPSAQFLHSLDTTMRRLLAGLRTVNEDDEELLERAQLAWEQSVQFAADREADLLLAAVPPRAVVGRTVRNGDKEFVYRSGKAVGVFRARLAEILSRVAKERRAEREEGAAA
;
A
#
# COMPACT_ATOMS: atom_id res chain seq x y z
N MET A 1 1.24 28.12 -29.08
CA MET A 1 0.26 27.26 -28.40
C MET A 1 0.96 26.74 -27.16
N ALA A 2 0.42 26.98 -25.96
CA ALA A 2 0.97 26.37 -24.75
C ALA A 2 1.02 24.86 -24.96
N SER A 3 2.14 24.22 -24.63
CA SER A 3 2.35 22.79 -24.86
C SER A 3 1.56 21.99 -23.81
N GLU A 4 0.24 21.94 -23.94
CA GLU A 4 -0.60 21.15 -23.03
C GLU A 4 -0.10 19.71 -22.97
N GLY A 5 0.24 19.27 -21.75
CA GLY A 5 0.86 17.97 -21.51
C GLY A 5 2.37 18.04 -21.25
N ASP A 6 2.94 19.22 -21.00
CA ASP A 6 4.29 19.34 -20.46
C ASP A 6 4.27 19.01 -18.96
N LEU A 7 4.70 17.80 -18.60
CA LEU A 7 4.66 17.35 -17.21
C LEU A 7 5.66 18.09 -16.29
N VAL A 8 6.64 18.79 -16.87
CA VAL A 8 7.67 19.53 -16.14
C VAL A 8 7.11 20.85 -15.63
N HIS A 9 6.43 21.59 -16.50
CA HIS A 9 6.01 22.97 -16.26
C HIS A 9 4.51 23.14 -16.09
N ASP A 10 3.67 22.35 -16.77
CA ASP A 10 2.22 22.53 -16.67
C ASP A 10 1.73 22.17 -15.26
N ALA A 11 0.71 22.88 -14.81
CA ALA A 11 0.15 22.70 -13.48
C ALA A 11 -0.86 21.55 -13.45
N TRP A 12 -0.37 20.31 -13.37
CA TRP A 12 -1.18 19.09 -13.48
C TRP A 12 -1.26 18.26 -12.20
N LEU A 13 -0.38 18.51 -11.23
CA LEU A 13 -0.45 17.97 -9.88
C LEU A 13 -1.03 19.00 -8.92
N THR A 14 -1.69 18.56 -7.84
CA THR A 14 -2.11 19.46 -6.76
C THR A 14 -1.22 19.25 -5.54
N ALA A 15 -0.37 20.23 -5.23
CA ALA A 15 0.42 20.23 -4.01
C ALA A 15 -0.41 20.79 -2.85
N VAL A 16 -0.29 20.16 -1.69
CA VAL A 16 -0.85 20.65 -0.43
C VAL A 16 0.30 21.13 0.44
N THR A 17 0.34 22.42 0.76
CA THR A 17 1.38 23.02 1.60
C THR A 17 1.25 22.55 3.06
N ARG A 18 2.25 22.88 3.88
CA ARG A 18 2.19 22.61 5.33
C ARG A 18 1.04 23.34 6.04
N ASP A 19 0.65 24.50 5.52
CA ASP A 19 -0.45 25.32 6.05
C ASP A 19 -1.82 24.84 5.55
N GLY A 20 -1.84 23.89 4.60
CA GLY A 20 -3.05 23.28 4.06
C GLY A 20 -3.54 23.88 2.75
N ASP A 21 -2.85 24.90 2.23
CA ASP A 21 -3.18 25.51 0.93
C ASP A 21 -2.97 24.53 -0.21
N ARG A 22 -3.87 24.60 -1.19
CA ARG A 22 -3.83 23.77 -2.40
C ARG A 22 -3.33 24.61 -3.56
N GLN A 23 -2.29 24.13 -4.24
CA GLN A 23 -1.68 24.84 -5.35
C GLN A 23 -1.43 23.87 -6.52
N PRO A 24 -1.89 24.21 -7.74
CA PRO A 24 -1.58 23.42 -8.91
C PRO A 24 -0.11 23.63 -9.29
N VAL A 25 0.64 22.55 -9.51
CA VAL A 25 2.09 22.57 -9.77
C VAL A 25 2.48 21.58 -10.85
N GLY A 26 3.57 21.89 -11.57
CA GLY A 26 4.29 20.93 -12.41
C GLY A 26 5.34 20.15 -11.62
N LEU A 27 5.97 19.15 -12.26
CA LEU A 27 6.98 18.30 -11.62
C LEU A 27 8.16 19.10 -11.06
N LEU A 28 8.66 20.10 -11.81
CA LEU A 28 9.82 20.86 -11.39
C LEU A 28 9.52 21.71 -10.14
N SER A 29 8.38 22.40 -10.10
CA SER A 29 7.96 23.18 -8.93
C SER A 29 7.73 22.25 -7.72
N ALA A 30 7.06 21.11 -7.90
CA ALA A 30 6.85 20.13 -6.84
C ALA A 30 8.17 19.65 -6.20
N LEU A 31 9.23 19.42 -6.99
CA LEU A 31 10.53 19.02 -6.48
C LEU A 31 11.28 20.18 -5.80
N ARG A 32 11.33 21.37 -6.41
CA ARG A 32 12.01 22.56 -5.84
C ARG A 32 11.38 22.99 -4.51
N GLU A 33 10.06 22.95 -4.43
CA GLU A 33 9.28 23.37 -3.25
C GLU A 33 8.91 22.19 -2.35
N SER A 34 9.47 21.00 -2.57
CA SER A 34 9.15 19.79 -1.81
C SER A 34 9.31 19.91 -0.29
N HIS A 35 10.07 20.90 0.20
CA HIS A 35 10.26 21.20 1.62
C HIS A 35 9.13 22.04 2.25
N THR A 36 8.30 22.71 1.44
CA THR A 36 7.10 23.45 1.88
C THR A 36 5.81 22.67 1.58
N VAL A 37 5.87 21.74 0.63
CA VAL A 37 4.79 20.83 0.29
C VAL A 37 4.71 19.71 1.33
N ARG A 38 3.54 19.54 1.96
CA ARG A 38 3.26 18.42 2.88
C ARG A 38 3.06 17.11 2.10
N ARG A 39 2.24 17.16 1.04
CA ARG A 39 1.92 16.01 0.18
C ARG A 39 1.38 16.47 -1.17
N ILE A 40 1.37 15.56 -2.14
CA ILE A 40 0.59 15.70 -3.37
C ILE A 40 -0.80 15.10 -3.12
N GLU A 41 -1.85 15.82 -3.52
CA GLU A 41 -3.22 15.30 -3.51
C GLU A 41 -3.41 14.35 -4.70
N LEU A 42 -3.84 13.13 -4.41
CA LEU A 42 -3.96 12.05 -5.36
C LEU A 42 -5.34 11.40 -5.27
N PRO A 43 -5.90 10.90 -6.39
CA PRO A 43 -7.29 10.44 -6.44
C PRO A 43 -7.56 9.19 -5.59
N VAL A 44 -6.55 8.33 -5.42
CA VAL A 44 -6.64 7.05 -4.69
C VAL A 44 -5.31 6.70 -4.03
N HIS A 45 -5.33 5.95 -2.94
CA HIS A 45 -4.12 5.50 -2.22
C HIS A 45 -3.13 4.74 -3.13
N THR A 46 -3.63 3.91 -4.06
CA THR A 46 -2.77 3.19 -5.01
C THR A 46 -1.94 4.11 -5.92
N MET A 47 -2.24 5.40 -5.97
CA MET A 47 -1.54 6.38 -6.81
C MET A 47 -0.28 6.93 -6.15
N LEU A 48 -0.17 7.00 -4.82
CA LEU A 48 1.05 7.49 -4.17
C LEU A 48 2.30 6.68 -4.54
N PRO A 49 2.32 5.34 -4.43
CA PRO A 49 3.48 4.56 -4.85
C PRO A 49 3.73 4.67 -6.37
N VAL A 50 2.71 4.96 -7.17
CA VAL A 50 2.88 5.18 -8.62
C VAL A 50 3.64 6.47 -8.88
N VAL A 51 3.18 7.59 -8.33
CA VAL A 51 3.82 8.91 -8.53
C VAL A 51 5.23 8.93 -7.93
N LEU A 52 5.43 8.30 -6.76
CA LEU A 52 6.77 8.18 -6.19
C LEU A 52 7.71 7.37 -7.10
N ARG A 53 7.28 6.22 -7.61
CA ARG A 53 8.16 5.29 -8.33
C ARG A 53 8.32 5.59 -9.81
N GLN A 54 7.29 6.09 -10.49
CA GLN A 54 7.33 6.33 -11.93
C GLN A 54 7.69 7.76 -12.29
N LEU A 55 7.76 8.66 -11.31
CA LEU A 55 8.00 10.09 -11.54
C LEU A 55 9.02 10.69 -10.58
N LEU A 56 8.71 10.78 -9.28
CA LEU A 56 9.49 11.63 -8.37
C LEU A 56 10.84 11.03 -7.96
N LEU A 57 10.86 9.81 -7.42
CA LEU A 57 12.09 9.18 -6.92
C LEU A 57 13.12 8.93 -8.01
N PRO A 58 12.77 8.39 -9.20
CA PRO A 58 13.79 8.12 -10.21
C PRO A 58 14.45 9.38 -10.74
N VAL A 59 13.71 10.50 -10.86
CA VAL A 59 14.30 11.81 -11.20
C VAL A 59 15.33 12.22 -10.14
N VAL A 60 14.95 12.19 -8.86
CA VAL A 60 15.85 12.58 -7.77
C VAL A 60 17.08 11.67 -7.70
N ILE A 61 16.90 10.36 -7.82
CA ILE A 61 17.97 9.37 -7.69
C ILE A 61 18.91 9.39 -8.91
N ASP A 62 18.40 9.55 -10.13
CA ASP A 62 19.26 9.60 -11.33
C ASP A 62 20.06 10.92 -11.40
N VAL A 63 19.53 12.02 -10.86
CA VAL A 63 20.23 13.34 -10.81
C VAL A 63 21.22 13.44 -9.65
N LEU A 64 20.79 13.06 -8.44
CA LEU A 64 21.51 13.33 -7.20
C LEU A 64 22.20 12.09 -6.61
N GLY A 65 21.94 10.92 -7.19
CA GLY A 65 22.35 9.63 -6.64
C GLY A 65 21.58 9.24 -5.38
N ALA A 66 21.57 7.94 -5.10
CA ALA A 66 21.20 7.43 -3.80
C ALA A 66 22.33 7.71 -2.78
N PRO A 67 22.01 8.01 -1.51
CA PRO A 67 23.03 8.14 -0.47
C PRO A 67 23.83 6.84 -0.34
N ARG A 68 25.16 6.93 -0.26
CA ARG A 68 26.04 5.77 -0.12
C ARG A 68 26.26 5.35 1.32
N THR A 69 26.10 6.29 2.23
CA THR A 69 26.28 6.05 3.67
C THR A 69 25.10 6.59 4.47
N ARG A 70 24.95 6.08 5.69
CA ARG A 70 23.98 6.61 6.65
C ARG A 70 24.26 8.06 7.02
N GLN A 71 25.54 8.46 7.05
CA GLN A 71 25.94 9.84 7.30
C GLN A 71 25.48 10.76 6.15
N GLU A 72 25.70 10.36 4.90
CA GLU A 72 25.25 11.14 3.74
C GLU A 72 23.72 11.28 3.74
N TRP A 73 22.99 10.19 4.06
CA TRP A 73 21.54 10.25 4.24
C TRP A 73 21.16 11.24 5.34
N ALA A 74 21.85 11.19 6.49
CA ALA A 74 21.65 12.10 7.62
C ALA A 74 21.83 13.56 7.23
N GLU A 75 22.92 13.89 6.54
CA GLU A 75 23.23 15.25 6.10
C GLU A 75 22.14 15.80 5.18
N ARG A 76 21.69 15.00 4.21
CA ARG A 76 20.56 15.37 3.34
C ARG A 76 19.26 15.55 4.13
N PHE A 77 18.98 14.67 5.09
CA PHE A 77 17.76 14.70 5.89
C PHE A 77 17.72 15.93 6.82
N HIS A 78 18.80 16.20 7.55
CA HIS A 78 18.91 17.35 8.45
C HIS A 78 18.84 18.69 7.71
N ARG A 79 19.35 18.74 6.47
CA ARG A 79 19.21 19.94 5.62
C ARG A 79 17.75 20.28 5.32
N GLY A 80 16.87 19.28 5.28
CA GLY A 80 15.41 19.46 5.15
C GLY A 80 14.92 20.00 3.79
N ARG A 81 15.83 20.24 2.84
CA ARG A 81 15.55 20.71 1.48
C ARG A 81 16.70 20.39 0.52
N PHE A 82 16.41 20.43 -0.78
CA PHE A 82 17.45 20.43 -1.81
C PHE A 82 18.28 21.72 -1.72
N SER A 83 19.61 21.60 -1.83
CA SER A 83 20.51 22.75 -1.96
C SER A 83 20.25 23.50 -3.28
N GLN A 84 20.76 24.72 -3.41
CA GLN A 84 20.61 25.47 -4.67
C GLN A 84 21.22 24.71 -5.85
N ASP A 85 22.43 24.17 -5.69
CA ASP A 85 23.10 23.34 -6.69
C ASP A 85 22.28 22.09 -7.06
N GLU A 86 21.68 21.41 -6.09
CA GLU A 86 20.82 20.25 -6.35
C GLU A 86 19.56 20.65 -7.13
N GLN A 87 18.97 21.81 -6.81
CA GLN A 87 17.81 22.35 -7.54
C GLN A 87 18.18 22.73 -8.99
N ASP A 88 19.34 23.33 -9.20
CA ASP A 88 19.81 23.72 -10.53
C ASP A 88 20.09 22.48 -11.39
N ARG A 89 20.67 21.42 -10.81
CA ARG A 89 20.84 20.12 -11.48
C ARG A 89 19.52 19.44 -11.81
N LEU A 90 18.53 19.49 -10.91
CA LEU A 90 17.18 18.99 -11.18
C LEU A 90 16.50 19.75 -12.32
N ALA A 91 16.68 21.08 -12.37
CA ALA A 91 16.16 21.91 -13.44
C ALA A 91 16.85 21.62 -14.78
N ASP A 92 18.18 21.49 -14.81
CA ASP A 92 18.92 21.10 -16.02
C ASP A 92 18.48 19.73 -16.56
N TYR A 93 18.30 18.76 -15.65
CA TYR A 93 17.84 17.42 -16.00
C TYR A 93 16.44 17.42 -16.63
N LEU A 94 15.49 18.11 -16.00
CA LEU A 94 14.10 18.15 -16.45
C LEU A 94 13.86 19.09 -17.64
N ASN A 95 14.72 20.09 -17.85
CA ASN A 95 14.56 21.05 -18.95
C ASN A 95 15.49 20.69 -20.12
N ALA A 96 16.80 20.83 -19.93
CA ALA A 96 17.77 20.76 -21.02
C ALA A 96 18.05 19.32 -21.46
N ARG A 97 18.14 18.38 -20.51
CA ARG A 97 18.52 17.00 -20.82
C ARG A 97 17.36 16.13 -21.28
N TYR A 98 16.22 16.18 -20.59
CA TYR A 98 15.09 15.29 -20.85
C TYR A 98 13.73 15.98 -21.01
N GLY A 99 13.67 17.32 -21.11
CA GLY A 99 12.38 18.03 -21.20
C GLY A 99 11.51 17.59 -22.37
N ASP A 100 12.11 17.19 -23.50
CA ASP A 100 11.42 16.58 -24.64
C ASP A 100 10.75 15.26 -24.29
N ARG A 101 11.32 14.49 -23.36
CA ARG A 101 10.82 13.15 -22.96
C ARG A 101 9.73 13.21 -21.89
N PHE A 102 9.52 14.36 -21.24
CA PHE A 102 8.50 14.57 -20.20
C PHE A 102 7.21 15.24 -20.74
N ARG A 103 7.02 15.21 -22.07
CA ARG A 103 5.79 15.64 -22.72
C ARG A 103 4.86 14.46 -22.92
N LEU A 104 3.64 14.54 -22.41
CA LEU A 104 2.65 13.47 -22.48
C LEU A 104 2.21 13.15 -23.92
N PHE A 105 2.18 14.15 -24.79
CA PHE A 105 1.71 14.03 -26.17
C PHE A 105 2.79 14.38 -27.20
N ASP A 106 4.06 14.18 -26.88
CA ASP A 106 5.14 14.40 -27.85
C ASP A 106 4.96 13.50 -29.08
N ALA A 107 5.25 14.05 -30.27
CA ALA A 107 5.04 13.36 -31.52
C ALA A 107 6.01 12.20 -31.74
N GLU A 108 7.19 12.25 -31.12
CA GLU A 108 8.23 11.23 -31.28
C GLU A 108 8.48 10.45 -29.99
N ARG A 109 8.41 11.11 -28.83
CA ARG A 109 8.81 10.55 -27.52
C ARG A 109 7.80 10.87 -26.41
N PRO A 110 6.53 10.47 -26.55
CA PRO A 110 5.51 10.72 -25.55
C PRO A 110 5.88 10.00 -24.24
N PHE A 111 5.79 10.72 -23.12
CA PHE A 111 6.21 10.21 -21.82
C PHE A 111 5.49 8.90 -21.46
N ALA A 112 6.26 7.87 -21.13
CA ALA A 112 5.81 6.52 -20.74
C ALA A 112 4.84 5.87 -21.73
N GLN A 113 4.97 6.15 -23.02
CA GLN A 113 4.10 5.63 -24.07
C GLN A 113 4.91 5.11 -25.26
N VAL A 114 4.25 4.33 -26.11
CA VAL A 114 4.79 3.90 -27.41
C VAL A 114 4.22 4.80 -28.51
N THR A 115 5.10 5.55 -29.15
CA THR A 115 4.76 6.40 -30.29
C THR A 115 4.14 5.58 -31.41
N GLY A 116 3.00 6.04 -31.92
CA GLY A 116 2.34 5.41 -33.06
C GLY A 116 1.86 3.98 -32.82
N LEU A 117 1.75 3.52 -31.57
CA LEU A 117 1.19 2.20 -31.23
C LEU A 117 -0.18 2.00 -31.89
N GLN A 118 -0.38 0.83 -32.49
CA GLN A 118 -1.61 0.43 -33.17
C GLN A 118 -1.99 -0.99 -32.75
N ALA A 119 -3.29 -1.23 -32.58
CA ALA A 119 -3.80 -2.57 -32.38
C ALA A 119 -3.82 -3.33 -33.71
N LEU A 120 -3.56 -4.65 -33.69
CA LEU A 120 -3.62 -5.51 -34.87
C LEU A 120 -5.01 -5.53 -35.53
N ASN A 121 -6.07 -5.32 -34.76
CA ASN A 121 -7.45 -5.23 -35.26
C ASN A 121 -7.89 -3.80 -35.60
N GLY A 122 -7.02 -2.80 -35.46
CA GLY A 122 -7.31 -1.39 -35.71
C GLY A 122 -8.18 -0.70 -34.65
N GLU A 123 -8.63 -1.41 -33.61
CA GLU A 123 -9.52 -0.86 -32.60
C GLU A 123 -8.76 -0.15 -31.46
N THR A 124 -9.39 0.87 -30.90
CA THR A 124 -8.97 1.54 -29.67
C THR A 124 -10.12 1.48 -28.66
N LYS A 125 -9.82 1.58 -27.37
CA LYS A 125 -10.83 1.46 -26.31
C LYS A 125 -10.97 2.78 -25.55
N THR A 126 -12.08 2.96 -24.85
CA THR A 126 -12.31 4.11 -23.96
C THR A 126 -11.17 4.30 -22.96
N ALA A 127 -10.89 5.54 -22.56
CA ALA A 127 -9.93 5.87 -21.52
C ALA A 127 -10.30 5.24 -20.16
N ALA A 128 -11.58 4.86 -19.96
CA ALA A 128 -12.04 4.13 -18.77
C ALA A 128 -11.24 2.85 -18.49
N GLN A 129 -10.67 2.21 -19.51
CA GLN A 129 -9.83 1.01 -19.31
C GLN A 129 -8.57 1.26 -18.47
N LEU A 130 -8.12 2.52 -18.34
CA LEU A 130 -6.96 2.91 -17.54
C LEU A 130 -7.33 3.06 -16.05
N VAL A 131 -8.61 3.18 -15.73
CA VAL A 131 -9.12 3.50 -14.39
C VAL A 131 -9.79 2.25 -13.78
N PRO A 132 -9.18 1.59 -12.77
CA PRO A 132 -9.71 0.33 -12.23
C PRO A 132 -11.12 0.40 -11.64
N SER A 133 -11.56 1.57 -11.18
CA SER A 133 -12.90 1.78 -10.62
C SER A 133 -13.98 2.04 -11.68
N MET A 134 -13.61 2.07 -12.95
CA MET A 134 -14.52 2.33 -14.07
C MET A 134 -14.87 1.03 -14.80
N ALA A 135 -16.11 0.96 -15.28
CA ALA A 135 -16.56 -0.16 -16.09
C ALA A 135 -15.85 -0.18 -17.44
N SER A 136 -15.20 -1.29 -17.78
CA SER A 136 -14.54 -1.50 -19.06
C SER A 136 -14.27 -2.98 -19.30
N GLY A 137 -14.82 -3.53 -20.39
CA GLY A 137 -14.71 -4.97 -20.71
C GLY A 137 -15.18 -5.86 -19.55
N ASN A 138 -14.31 -6.77 -19.11
CA ASN A 138 -14.63 -7.70 -18.02
C ASN A 138 -14.61 -7.07 -16.62
N ASN A 139 -14.14 -5.82 -16.48
CA ASN A 139 -14.14 -5.11 -15.22
C ASN A 139 -15.48 -4.40 -15.04
N VAL A 140 -16.35 -4.94 -14.16
CA VAL A 140 -17.70 -4.42 -13.91
C VAL A 140 -17.81 -4.02 -12.43
N PRO A 141 -17.27 -2.84 -12.07
CA PRO A 141 -17.28 -2.37 -10.69
C PRO A 141 -18.71 -2.05 -10.23
N LEU A 142 -18.99 -2.32 -8.96
CA LEU A 142 -20.26 -1.95 -8.34
C LEU A 142 -20.35 -0.43 -8.18
N PHE A 143 -21.54 0.13 -8.39
CA PHE A 143 -21.83 1.57 -8.25
C PHE A 143 -21.09 2.51 -9.21
N SER A 144 -20.64 2.01 -10.37
CA SER A 144 -20.13 2.91 -11.41
C SER A 144 -21.25 3.77 -11.98
N ALA A 145 -21.03 5.08 -12.02
CA ALA A 145 -21.94 6.01 -12.68
C ALA A 145 -21.82 5.98 -14.22
N LEU A 146 -20.79 5.33 -14.75
CA LEU A 146 -20.56 5.15 -16.18
C LEU A 146 -20.70 3.68 -16.58
N SER A 147 -21.25 3.48 -17.76
CA SER A 147 -21.28 2.23 -18.50
C SER A 147 -20.11 2.16 -19.49
N GLU A 148 -19.90 0.99 -20.11
CA GLU A 148 -18.89 0.84 -21.17
C GLU A 148 -19.19 1.70 -22.42
N ALA A 149 -20.45 2.11 -22.61
CA ALA A 149 -20.86 2.97 -23.72
C ALA A 149 -20.57 4.45 -23.47
N ASP A 150 -20.29 4.85 -22.23
CA ASP A 150 -20.02 6.24 -21.89
C ASP A 150 -18.57 6.61 -22.21
N GLU A 151 -18.39 7.84 -22.71
CA GLU A 151 -17.08 8.38 -22.99
C GLU A 151 -16.49 9.03 -21.75
N LEU A 152 -15.32 8.54 -21.30
CA LEU A 152 -14.57 9.15 -20.21
C LEU A 152 -13.54 10.12 -20.80
N LEU A 153 -13.69 11.41 -20.51
CA LEU A 153 -12.77 12.47 -20.93
C LEU A 153 -11.83 12.83 -19.80
N LEU A 154 -10.58 12.36 -19.86
CA LEU A 154 -9.55 12.68 -18.87
C LEU A 154 -8.81 13.96 -19.25
N THR A 155 -8.52 14.80 -18.25
CA THR A 155 -7.54 15.88 -18.43
C THR A 155 -6.16 15.27 -18.73
N PRO A 156 -5.21 16.01 -19.34
CA PRO A 156 -3.85 15.51 -19.52
C PRO A 156 -3.20 15.04 -18.21
N GLY A 157 -3.41 15.77 -17.12
CA GLY A 157 -2.91 15.40 -15.79
C GLY A 157 -3.49 14.09 -15.27
N ASP A 158 -4.81 13.92 -15.33
CA ASP A 158 -5.46 12.67 -14.92
C ASP A 158 -5.02 11.50 -15.81
N ALA A 159 -4.90 11.73 -17.12
CA ALA A 159 -4.44 10.72 -18.06
C ALA A 159 -2.99 10.30 -17.77
N ALA A 160 -2.10 11.22 -17.38
CA ALA A 160 -0.75 10.89 -16.94
C ALA A 160 -0.75 10.04 -15.67
N LEU A 161 -1.57 10.38 -14.67
CA LEU A 161 -1.70 9.58 -13.43
C LEU A 161 -2.17 8.16 -13.74
N TRP A 162 -3.23 8.00 -14.53
CA TRP A 162 -3.79 6.68 -14.85
C TRP A 162 -2.95 5.88 -15.84
N LEU A 163 -2.19 6.54 -16.73
CA LEU A 163 -1.15 5.91 -17.54
C LEU A 163 -0.10 5.22 -16.66
N LEU A 164 0.48 5.99 -15.72
CA LEU A 164 1.50 5.46 -14.80
C LEU A 164 0.92 4.39 -13.87
N HIS A 165 -0.34 4.54 -13.46
CA HIS A 165 -1.05 3.55 -12.67
C HIS A 165 -1.17 2.22 -13.42
N ALA A 166 -1.53 2.26 -14.70
CA ALA A 166 -1.66 1.05 -15.53
C ALA A 166 -0.32 0.30 -15.69
N HIS A 167 0.81 1.00 -15.79
CA HIS A 167 2.13 0.34 -15.76
C HIS A 167 2.39 -0.41 -14.44
N CYS A 168 1.84 0.08 -13.33
CA CYS A 168 2.12 -0.45 -12.00
C CYS A 168 1.11 -1.52 -11.53
N TRP A 169 -0.17 -1.37 -11.86
CA TRP A 169 -1.27 -2.06 -11.20
C TRP A 169 -2.24 -2.78 -12.14
N ASP A 170 -2.03 -2.72 -13.46
CA ASP A 170 -2.99 -3.33 -14.40
C ASP A 170 -3.13 -4.86 -14.21
N THR A 171 -4.28 -5.39 -14.59
CA THR A 171 -4.68 -6.80 -14.42
C THR A 171 -3.88 -7.74 -15.31
N ALA A 172 -3.91 -9.04 -14.99
CA ALA A 172 -3.37 -10.14 -15.79
C ALA A 172 -4.26 -10.52 -17.00
N SER A 173 -5.24 -9.68 -17.35
CA SER A 173 -6.18 -9.97 -18.44
C SER A 173 -5.49 -10.10 -19.80
N ILE A 174 -6.21 -10.66 -20.77
CA ILE A 174 -5.78 -10.69 -22.16
C ILE A 174 -5.66 -9.25 -22.65
N LYS A 175 -4.49 -8.88 -23.18
CA LYS A 175 -4.22 -7.53 -23.69
C LYS A 175 -4.33 -7.48 -25.20
N THR A 176 -4.55 -6.27 -25.71
CA THR A 176 -4.62 -6.00 -27.14
C THR A 176 -3.27 -6.34 -27.78
N GLY A 177 -3.29 -7.14 -28.85
CA GLY A 177 -2.09 -7.41 -29.64
C GLY A 177 -1.69 -6.19 -30.45
N ALA A 178 -0.45 -5.74 -30.33
CA ALA A 178 0.05 -4.55 -31.01
C ALA A 178 0.72 -4.90 -32.35
N VAL A 179 0.60 -4.00 -33.33
CA VAL A 179 1.42 -4.05 -34.55
C VAL A 179 2.89 -3.90 -34.14
N GLY A 180 3.74 -4.81 -34.63
CA GLY A 180 5.16 -4.85 -34.26
C GLY A 180 5.48 -5.66 -32.99
N ASP A 181 4.48 -6.20 -32.28
CA ASP A 181 4.70 -7.23 -31.26
C ASP A 181 4.79 -8.62 -31.92
N PRO A 182 5.98 -9.26 -32.00
CA PRO A 182 6.13 -10.58 -32.61
C PRO A 182 5.44 -11.69 -31.82
N GLN A 183 5.05 -11.44 -30.57
CA GLN A 183 4.41 -12.40 -29.69
C GLN A 183 2.88 -12.31 -29.72
N ALA A 184 2.31 -11.29 -30.37
CA ALA A 184 0.88 -11.14 -30.52
C ALA A 184 0.31 -12.18 -31.50
N LYS A 185 -0.77 -12.86 -31.10
CA LYS A 185 -1.46 -13.87 -31.92
C LYS A 185 -2.95 -13.58 -31.96
N SER A 186 -3.55 -13.63 -33.15
CA SER A 186 -4.99 -13.39 -33.35
C SER A 186 -5.48 -12.09 -32.69
N GLY A 187 -4.69 -11.02 -32.82
CA GLY A 187 -4.99 -9.71 -32.25
C GLY A 187 -4.86 -9.59 -30.72
N LYS A 188 -4.26 -10.58 -30.05
CA LYS A 188 -4.22 -10.67 -28.58
C LYS A 188 -2.84 -11.09 -28.07
N THR A 189 -2.53 -10.69 -26.85
CA THR A 189 -1.38 -11.18 -26.09
C THR A 189 -1.85 -11.75 -24.74
N THR A 190 -1.49 -13.00 -24.46
CA THR A 190 -1.96 -13.79 -23.30
C THR A 190 -0.83 -14.10 -22.31
N GLY A 191 -1.18 -14.56 -21.11
CA GLY A 191 -0.20 -14.95 -20.07
C GLY A 191 0.49 -13.75 -19.43
N ASN A 192 -0.18 -12.60 -19.39
CA ASN A 192 0.37 -11.38 -18.81
C ASN A 192 0.33 -11.49 -17.29
N PRO A 193 1.41 -11.14 -16.57
CA PRO A 193 1.32 -10.91 -15.13
C PRO A 193 0.53 -9.62 -14.85
N THR A 194 0.05 -9.49 -13.61
CA THR A 194 -0.37 -8.18 -13.10
C THR A 194 0.81 -7.21 -13.13
N GLY A 195 0.52 -5.91 -13.13
CA GLY A 195 1.56 -4.89 -13.00
C GLY A 195 2.46 -5.13 -11.78
N PRO A 196 3.72 -4.64 -11.77
CA PRO A 196 4.68 -4.97 -10.72
C PRO A 196 4.17 -4.71 -9.31
N LEU A 197 3.53 -3.54 -9.07
CA LEU A 197 2.98 -3.23 -7.75
C LEU A 197 1.80 -4.14 -7.36
N GLY A 198 1.03 -4.62 -8.33
CA GLY A 198 -0.02 -5.62 -8.12
C GLY A 198 0.49 -6.97 -7.57
N GLN A 199 1.80 -7.21 -7.70
CA GLN A 199 2.46 -8.39 -7.16
C GLN A 199 3.10 -8.12 -5.79
N PHE A 200 3.22 -6.85 -5.36
CA PHE A 200 4.00 -6.42 -4.22
C PHE A 200 3.16 -6.15 -2.96
N GLY A 201 3.81 -6.22 -1.81
CA GLY A 201 3.26 -5.80 -0.52
C GLY A 201 3.62 -4.37 -0.21
N VAL A 202 3.04 -3.42 -0.96
CA VAL A 202 3.52 -2.03 -1.05
C VAL A 202 3.36 -1.28 0.28
N ILE A 203 4.47 -0.73 0.74
CA ILE A 203 4.65 0.08 1.96
C ILE A 203 5.48 1.31 1.59
N VAL A 204 4.92 2.48 1.81
CA VAL A 204 5.53 3.78 1.53
C VAL A 204 5.64 4.57 2.84
N PRO A 205 6.86 4.72 3.39
CA PRO A 205 7.13 5.71 4.44
C PRO A 205 6.77 7.13 3.99
N THR A 206 6.14 7.91 4.85
CA THR A 206 5.80 9.32 4.59
C THR A 206 6.29 10.22 5.72
N GLY A 207 6.74 11.42 5.34
CA GLY A 207 7.33 12.40 6.26
C GLY A 207 6.45 13.62 6.47
N ARG A 208 7.01 14.66 7.09
CA ARG A 208 6.32 15.95 7.32
C ARG A 208 6.16 16.75 6.03
N THR A 209 7.04 16.50 5.08
CA THR A 209 7.12 17.18 3.78
C THR A 209 7.33 16.17 2.66
N LEU A 210 7.09 16.60 1.42
CA LEU A 210 7.39 15.80 0.23
C LEU A 210 8.89 15.51 0.14
N TYR A 211 9.76 16.47 0.52
CA TYR A 211 11.21 16.27 0.57
C TYR A 211 11.59 15.13 1.52
N GLU A 212 11.07 15.14 2.75
CA GLU A 212 11.31 14.07 3.71
C GLU A 212 10.76 12.74 3.20
N THR A 213 9.59 12.74 2.58
CA THR A 213 8.99 11.55 1.96
C THR A 213 9.91 10.99 0.88
N LEU A 214 10.51 11.83 0.03
CA LEU A 214 11.45 11.37 -1.00
C LEU A 214 12.70 10.73 -0.38
N LEU A 215 13.28 11.33 0.66
CA LEU A 215 14.45 10.75 1.35
C LEU A 215 14.13 9.46 2.12
N LEU A 216 12.97 9.39 2.77
CA LEU A 216 12.52 8.17 3.46
C LEU A 216 12.28 7.01 2.50
N ASN A 217 11.99 7.29 1.23
CA ASN A 217 11.83 6.29 0.17
C ASN A 217 13.09 6.11 -0.70
N THR A 218 14.21 6.74 -0.35
CA THR A 218 15.49 6.55 -1.04
C THR A 218 16.37 5.56 -0.24
N PRO A 219 16.63 4.35 -0.77
CA PRO A 219 17.48 3.39 -0.09
C PRO A 219 18.94 3.88 -0.06
N ILE A 220 19.67 3.52 0.99
CA ILE A 220 21.11 3.73 1.08
C ILE A 220 21.79 2.63 0.27
N LEU A 221 22.56 3.02 -0.75
CA LEU A 221 23.25 2.11 -1.67
C LEU A 221 24.77 2.33 -1.58
N PRO A 222 25.51 1.53 -0.77
CA PRO A 222 26.94 1.71 -0.58
C PRO A 222 27.76 1.73 -1.88
N ASP A 223 27.40 0.84 -2.81
CA ASP A 223 28.05 0.72 -4.12
C ASP A 223 27.50 1.70 -5.17
N GLY A 224 26.49 2.50 -4.79
CA GLY A 224 25.77 3.38 -5.70
C GLY A 224 24.77 2.61 -6.59
N LEU A 225 24.40 3.23 -7.70
CA LEU A 225 23.56 2.61 -8.73
C LEU A 225 24.41 1.75 -9.64
N GLU A 226 23.83 0.66 -10.15
CA GLU A 226 24.47 -0.16 -11.18
C GLU A 226 24.78 0.70 -12.42
N PRO A 227 25.95 0.54 -13.08
CA PRO A 227 26.36 1.39 -14.21
C PRO A 227 25.38 1.46 -15.40
N GLY A 228 24.48 0.49 -15.53
CA GLY A 228 23.42 0.45 -16.55
C GLY A 228 22.01 0.75 -16.02
N ASP A 229 21.87 1.11 -14.76
CA ASP A 229 20.57 1.44 -14.16
C ASP A 229 20.13 2.84 -14.60
N ARG A 230 19.03 2.88 -15.36
CA ARG A 230 18.46 4.11 -15.93
C ARG A 230 16.95 4.05 -15.83
N PRO A 231 16.27 5.18 -15.63
CA PRO A 231 14.81 5.22 -15.73
C PRO A 231 14.35 5.01 -17.18
N GLN A 232 13.06 4.75 -17.38
CA GLN A 232 12.48 4.46 -18.69
C GLN A 232 12.74 5.56 -19.73
N TRP A 233 12.71 6.84 -19.34
CA TRP A 233 12.94 7.94 -20.28
C TRP A 233 14.40 8.07 -20.71
N ALA A 234 15.36 7.50 -19.97
CA ALA A 234 16.78 7.48 -20.31
C ALA A 234 17.23 6.13 -20.89
N TRP A 235 16.29 5.35 -21.44
CA TRP A 235 16.58 3.98 -21.91
C TRP A 235 17.72 3.88 -22.92
N ASP A 236 17.81 4.85 -23.85
CA ASP A 236 18.81 4.83 -24.93
C ASP A 236 20.26 5.00 -24.44
N GLU A 237 20.44 5.39 -23.16
CA GLU A 237 21.76 5.55 -22.54
C GLU A 237 22.27 4.27 -21.88
N ARG A 238 21.50 3.18 -21.94
CA ARG A 238 21.91 1.88 -21.39
C ARG A 238 22.94 1.19 -22.31
N PRO A 239 23.83 0.35 -21.74
CA PRO A 239 24.79 -0.40 -22.55
C PRO A 239 24.11 -1.29 -23.60
N ALA A 240 24.56 -1.19 -24.86
CA ALA A 240 24.12 -2.06 -25.94
C ALA A 240 24.58 -3.50 -25.66
N GLY A 241 23.65 -4.40 -25.30
CA GLY A 241 24.00 -5.80 -25.01
C GLY A 241 23.07 -6.55 -24.06
N LEU A 242 22.12 -5.87 -23.41
CA LEU A 242 21.18 -6.51 -22.48
C LEU A 242 20.11 -7.39 -23.17
N GLY A 243 20.04 -7.41 -24.50
CA GLY A 243 19.09 -8.23 -25.27
C GLY A 243 17.61 -7.89 -25.04
N CYS A 244 17.31 -6.76 -24.42
CA CYS A 244 15.97 -6.34 -24.06
C CYS A 244 15.40 -5.36 -25.11
N THR A 245 14.11 -5.50 -25.39
CA THR A 245 13.38 -4.57 -26.28
C THR A 245 13.24 -3.21 -25.61
N SER A 246 13.34 -2.13 -26.41
CA SER A 246 13.07 -0.78 -25.90
C SER A 246 11.62 -0.67 -25.41
N PRO A 247 11.37 -0.03 -24.24
CA PRO A 247 10.02 0.23 -23.76
C PRO A 247 9.23 1.18 -24.66
N ALA A 248 9.93 1.96 -25.50
CA ALA A 248 9.32 2.83 -26.50
C ALA A 248 8.87 2.07 -27.77
N ALA A 249 9.09 0.75 -27.85
CA ALA A 249 8.64 -0.10 -28.95
C ALA A 249 7.47 -1.01 -28.54
N ALA A 250 6.68 -1.45 -29.53
CA ALA A 250 5.54 -2.35 -29.31
C ALA A 250 5.97 -3.74 -28.79
N ALA A 251 7.16 -4.20 -29.17
CA ALA A 251 7.70 -5.47 -28.70
C ALA A 251 8.05 -5.42 -27.20
N TRP A 252 7.86 -6.55 -26.53
CA TRP A 252 8.15 -6.72 -25.12
C TRP A 252 9.03 -7.95 -24.87
N SER A 253 9.70 -7.97 -23.72
CA SER A 253 10.51 -9.09 -23.28
C SER A 253 10.18 -9.54 -21.85
N GLU A 254 10.46 -10.80 -21.56
CA GLU A 254 10.55 -11.29 -20.19
C GLU A 254 11.99 -11.09 -19.70
N ARG A 255 12.18 -10.28 -18.65
CA ARG A 255 13.51 -9.87 -18.18
C ARG A 255 13.54 -9.50 -16.68
N PRO A 256 14.71 -9.59 -16.01
CA PRO A 256 14.89 -8.96 -14.70
C PRO A 256 14.98 -7.45 -14.85
N ALA A 257 14.73 -6.69 -13.77
CA ALA A 257 15.11 -5.28 -13.71
C ALA A 257 16.64 -5.14 -13.64
N THR A 258 17.21 -4.15 -14.33
CA THR A 258 18.67 -3.91 -14.37
C THR A 258 19.20 -3.25 -13.10
N GLY A 259 18.32 -2.61 -12.33
CA GLY A 259 18.63 -1.90 -11.11
C GLY A 259 17.40 -1.25 -10.51
N LEU A 260 17.61 -0.31 -9.59
CA LEU A 260 16.56 0.38 -8.86
C LEU A 260 15.74 1.29 -9.79
N LEU A 261 16.37 2.17 -10.55
CA LEU A 261 15.69 3.14 -11.43
C LEU A 261 14.83 2.42 -12.47
N ASP A 262 15.37 1.34 -13.06
CA ASP A 262 14.65 0.48 -13.99
C ASP A 262 13.47 -0.25 -13.33
N LEU A 263 13.63 -0.75 -12.11
CA LEU A 263 12.55 -1.38 -11.35
C LEU A 263 11.44 -0.39 -10.97
N LEU A 264 11.82 0.84 -10.58
CA LEU A 264 10.87 1.88 -10.19
C LEU A 264 10.04 2.35 -11.38
N THR A 265 10.66 2.46 -12.56
CA THR A 265 10.05 2.92 -13.82
C THR A 265 9.66 1.80 -14.79
N PHE A 266 9.56 0.56 -14.30
CA PHE A 266 9.40 -0.62 -15.15
C PHE A 266 8.14 -0.55 -16.03
N GLN A 267 8.30 -0.73 -17.34
CA GLN A 267 7.24 -0.53 -18.34
C GLN A 267 6.47 -1.83 -18.62
N ALA A 268 5.63 -2.26 -17.69
CA ALA A 268 4.92 -3.55 -17.78
C ALA A 268 3.78 -3.59 -18.81
N ARG A 269 3.44 -2.45 -19.41
CA ARG A 269 2.45 -2.28 -20.48
C ARG A 269 3.07 -1.45 -21.60
N ARG A 270 2.51 -1.56 -22.81
CA ARG A 270 2.73 -0.62 -23.90
C ARG A 270 1.45 0.15 -24.12
N ILE A 271 1.49 1.46 -23.92
CA ILE A 271 0.30 2.29 -23.88
C ILE A 271 0.45 3.43 -24.88
N ARG A 272 -0.68 3.81 -25.50
CA ARG A 272 -0.81 5.05 -26.26
C ARG A 272 -2.13 5.72 -25.89
N LEU A 273 -2.04 6.97 -25.48
CA LEU A 273 -3.19 7.84 -25.24
C LEU A 273 -3.63 8.48 -26.56
N ILE A 274 -4.93 8.67 -26.71
CA ILE A 274 -5.54 9.27 -27.90
C ILE A 274 -6.38 10.45 -27.42
N THR A 275 -6.04 11.63 -27.95
CA THR A 275 -6.65 12.90 -27.58
C THR A 275 -7.81 13.26 -28.51
N CYS A 276 -8.75 14.01 -27.97
CA CYS A 276 -9.76 14.75 -28.71
C CYS A 276 -9.75 16.21 -28.23
N GLU A 277 -10.13 17.14 -29.11
CA GLU A 277 -10.29 18.54 -28.75
C GLU A 277 -11.67 18.77 -28.12
N THR A 278 -11.71 19.57 -27.06
CA THR A 278 -12.95 20.00 -26.41
C THR A 278 -12.92 21.50 -26.16
N GLU A 279 -14.05 22.10 -25.78
CA GLU A 279 -14.10 23.53 -25.40
C GLU A 279 -13.16 23.87 -24.23
N GLN A 280 -12.77 22.87 -23.43
CA GLN A 280 -11.88 23.01 -22.28
C GLN A 280 -10.43 22.57 -22.57
N GLY A 281 -10.06 22.49 -23.85
CA GLY A 281 -8.77 21.99 -24.33
C GLY A 281 -8.76 20.49 -24.62
N PRO A 282 -7.58 19.91 -24.87
CA PRO A 282 -7.40 18.51 -25.20
C PRO A 282 -7.81 17.62 -24.03
N ARG A 283 -8.48 16.52 -24.35
CA ARG A 283 -8.86 15.47 -23.42
C ARG A 283 -8.42 14.13 -23.96
N VAL A 284 -8.05 13.21 -23.08
CA VAL A 284 -7.81 11.83 -23.45
C VAL A 284 -9.11 11.06 -23.32
N HIS A 285 -9.63 10.59 -24.44
CA HIS A 285 -10.91 9.89 -24.51
C HIS A 285 -10.75 8.39 -24.80
N ARG A 286 -9.63 8.01 -25.42
CA ARG A 286 -9.33 6.63 -25.81
C ARG A 286 -7.88 6.29 -25.53
N ALA A 287 -7.60 5.00 -25.42
CA ALA A 287 -6.25 4.47 -25.29
C ALA A 287 -6.12 3.08 -25.95
N ILE A 288 -4.87 2.72 -26.23
CA ILE A 288 -4.47 1.34 -26.51
C ILE A 288 -3.64 0.87 -25.32
N VAL A 289 -4.00 -0.29 -24.75
CA VAL A 289 -3.22 -0.94 -23.68
C VAL A 289 -2.84 -2.35 -24.14
N SER A 290 -1.55 -2.54 -24.39
CA SER A 290 -0.94 -3.79 -24.86
C SER A 290 0.01 -4.37 -23.80
N ALA A 291 0.41 -5.62 -24.00
CA ALA A 291 1.41 -6.26 -23.15
C ALA A 291 2.75 -5.51 -23.24
N GLY A 292 3.36 -5.23 -22.09
CA GLY A 292 4.73 -4.73 -21.99
C GLY A 292 5.63 -5.77 -21.34
N ASP A 293 6.76 -5.31 -20.81
CA ASP A 293 7.78 -6.22 -20.29
C ASP A 293 7.28 -7.00 -19.08
N ARG A 294 7.79 -8.22 -18.92
CA ARG A 294 7.42 -9.11 -17.81
C ARG A 294 8.61 -9.26 -16.89
N LEU A 295 8.44 -8.84 -15.64
CA LEU A 295 9.46 -9.00 -14.62
C LEU A 295 9.63 -10.49 -14.28
N THR A 296 10.79 -11.07 -14.58
CA THR A 296 11.07 -12.51 -14.35
C THR A 296 11.02 -12.89 -12.87
N GLN A 297 11.50 -12.00 -12.01
CA GLN A 297 11.52 -12.15 -10.57
C GLN A 297 11.51 -10.78 -9.90
N THR A 298 10.86 -10.67 -8.75
CA THR A 298 10.99 -9.46 -7.93
C THR A 298 12.40 -9.41 -7.36
N PRO A 299 13.20 -8.37 -7.65
CA PRO A 299 14.57 -8.31 -7.23
C PRO A 299 14.69 -7.97 -5.74
N GLU A 300 15.81 -8.34 -5.12
CA GLU A 300 16.05 -8.10 -3.69
C GLU A 300 16.09 -6.62 -3.31
N ILE A 301 16.48 -5.79 -4.28
CA ILE A 301 16.58 -4.33 -4.14
C ILE A 301 15.22 -3.64 -4.06
N GLU A 302 14.10 -4.36 -4.22
CA GLU A 302 12.75 -3.82 -4.13
C GLU A 302 12.50 -3.19 -2.73
N PRO A 303 12.43 -1.85 -2.63
CA PRO A 303 12.53 -1.19 -1.34
C PRO A 303 11.21 -1.11 -0.56
N HIS A 304 10.07 -1.21 -1.26
CA HIS A 304 8.75 -0.87 -0.72
C HIS A 304 7.93 -2.12 -0.34
N THR A 305 8.51 -3.32 -0.36
CA THR A 305 7.73 -4.57 -0.20
C THR A 305 7.99 -5.25 1.12
N ALA A 306 6.94 -5.61 1.86
CA ALA A 306 7.03 -6.63 2.91
C ALA A 306 6.97 -8.04 2.32
N TRP A 307 7.62 -8.98 3.01
CA TRP A 307 7.93 -10.30 2.47
C TRP A 307 7.55 -11.42 3.44
N GLN A 308 7.31 -12.58 2.87
CA GLN A 308 7.25 -13.87 3.54
C GLN A 308 8.42 -14.71 3.06
N HIS A 309 9.34 -15.04 3.96
CA HIS A 309 10.40 -16.00 3.69
C HIS A 309 9.91 -17.43 3.95
N ALA A 310 10.37 -18.36 3.12
CA ALA A 310 10.28 -19.78 3.29
C ALA A 310 11.66 -20.40 3.12
N ALA A 311 12.17 -21.07 4.15
CA ALA A 311 13.47 -21.74 4.13
C ALA A 311 13.47 -22.92 3.15
N LYS A 312 12.32 -23.61 3.02
CA LYS A 312 12.09 -24.72 2.07
C LYS A 312 10.85 -24.44 1.22
N PRO A 313 10.96 -23.62 0.15
CA PRO A 313 9.82 -23.35 -0.73
C PRO A 313 9.45 -24.60 -1.52
N LYS A 314 8.19 -24.67 -1.96
CA LYS A 314 7.74 -25.70 -2.91
C LYS A 314 8.48 -25.53 -4.24
N LYS A 315 8.67 -26.62 -5.00
CA LYS A 315 9.34 -26.61 -6.32
C LYS A 315 8.76 -25.49 -7.20
N GLY A 316 9.63 -24.61 -7.71
CA GLY A 316 9.26 -23.50 -8.57
C GLY A 316 8.76 -22.23 -7.86
N GLN A 317 8.71 -22.20 -6.52
CA GLN A 317 8.41 -20.98 -5.76
C GLN A 317 9.69 -20.31 -5.26
N PRO A 318 9.75 -18.97 -5.26
CA PRO A 318 10.87 -18.25 -4.68
C PRO A 318 10.86 -18.39 -3.15
N HIS A 319 12.05 -18.32 -2.54
CA HIS A 319 12.23 -18.30 -1.09
C HIS A 319 11.52 -17.11 -0.44
N ARG A 320 11.40 -15.99 -1.15
CA ARG A 320 10.72 -14.77 -0.68
C ARG A 320 9.51 -14.51 -1.55
N ARG A 321 8.37 -14.31 -0.92
CA ARG A 321 7.11 -13.96 -1.60
C ARG A 321 6.56 -12.68 -1.00
N PRO A 322 6.12 -11.70 -1.80
CA PRO A 322 5.52 -10.48 -1.27
C PRO A 322 4.30 -10.78 -0.38
N ARG A 323 4.18 -10.07 0.75
CA ARG A 323 2.97 -10.08 1.59
C ARG A 323 2.07 -8.92 1.20
N ARG A 324 1.08 -9.23 0.38
CA ARG A 324 0.08 -8.26 -0.08
C ARG A 324 -0.92 -7.91 1.03
N PRO A 325 -1.40 -6.66 1.10
CA PRO A 325 -2.54 -6.30 1.94
C PRO A 325 -3.76 -7.18 1.62
N THR A 326 -4.67 -7.34 2.58
CA THR A 326 -5.88 -8.14 2.45
C THR A 326 -7.09 -7.25 2.68
N SER A 327 -8.09 -7.34 1.79
CA SER A 327 -9.33 -6.57 1.90
C SER A 327 -10.09 -6.86 3.18
N GLY A 328 -10.86 -5.87 3.64
CA GLY A 328 -11.67 -5.97 4.86
C GLY A 328 -10.86 -5.93 6.17
N ARG A 329 -9.56 -5.63 6.12
CA ARG A 329 -8.70 -5.40 7.28
C ARG A 329 -8.10 -4.00 7.22
N ALA A 330 -8.15 -3.28 8.34
CA ALA A 330 -7.38 -2.05 8.51
C ALA A 330 -5.89 -2.38 8.62
N ALA A 331 -5.00 -1.47 8.21
CA ALA A 331 -3.57 -1.70 8.19
C ALA A 331 -3.00 -2.01 9.58
N TRP A 332 -3.59 -1.47 10.65
CA TRP A 332 -3.10 -1.73 12.01
C TRP A 332 -3.25 -3.21 12.40
N GLN A 333 -4.24 -3.91 11.85
CA GLN A 333 -4.39 -5.37 12.04
C GLN A 333 -3.28 -6.16 11.34
N GLY A 334 -2.45 -5.49 10.52
CA GLY A 334 -1.27 -6.00 9.84
C GLY A 334 0.05 -5.56 10.49
N LEU A 335 0.03 -4.88 11.64
CA LEU A 335 1.25 -4.40 12.33
C LEU A 335 2.29 -5.51 12.55
N GLY A 336 1.85 -6.75 12.78
CA GLY A 336 2.75 -7.90 12.86
C GLY A 336 3.70 -8.01 11.67
N THR A 337 3.22 -7.73 10.45
CA THR A 337 4.07 -7.72 9.24
C THR A 337 4.92 -6.45 9.15
N LEU A 338 4.33 -5.28 9.41
CA LEU A 338 5.03 -3.99 9.32
C LEU A 338 6.20 -3.89 10.29
N LEU A 339 6.07 -4.51 11.48
CA LEU A 339 7.04 -4.51 12.56
C LEU A 339 7.95 -5.75 12.56
N SER A 340 7.88 -6.61 11.54
CA SER A 340 8.78 -7.77 11.43
C SER A 340 10.17 -7.33 10.93
N MET A 341 11.00 -6.80 11.83
CA MET A 341 12.28 -6.16 11.47
C MET A 341 13.40 -7.16 11.12
N THR A 342 13.35 -8.35 11.72
CA THR A 342 14.43 -9.34 11.63
C THR A 342 14.30 -10.15 10.35
N LEU A 343 15.35 -10.14 9.51
CA LEU A 343 15.46 -11.05 8.37
C LEU A 343 15.60 -12.48 8.89
N PRO A 344 14.74 -13.43 8.48
CA PRO A 344 14.85 -14.82 8.91
C PRO A 344 16.03 -15.49 8.18
N PRO A 345 17.17 -15.76 8.83
CA PRO A 345 18.37 -16.23 8.12
C PRO A 345 18.28 -17.71 7.73
N GLN A 346 17.50 -18.52 8.48
CA GLN A 346 17.34 -19.97 8.24
C GLN A 346 15.92 -20.48 8.58
N GLY A 347 14.97 -19.57 8.83
CA GLY A 347 13.63 -19.90 9.33
C GLY A 347 12.52 -19.41 8.39
N ASP A 348 11.30 -19.88 8.63
CA ASP A 348 10.12 -19.33 7.95
C ASP A 348 9.62 -18.11 8.71
N GLY A 349 9.19 -17.07 8.00
CA GLY A 349 8.62 -15.91 8.68
C GLY A 349 8.45 -14.68 7.80
N PRO A 350 7.59 -13.74 8.24
CA PRO A 350 7.50 -12.44 7.59
C PRO A 350 8.71 -11.58 7.93
N TYR A 351 9.03 -10.64 7.06
CA TYR A 351 9.86 -9.48 7.38
C TYR A 351 9.41 -8.27 6.57
N THR A 352 9.62 -7.09 7.12
CA THR A 352 9.10 -5.82 6.58
C THR A 352 9.97 -5.29 5.43
N SER A 353 9.55 -4.15 4.87
CA SER A 353 10.23 -3.52 3.74
C SER A 353 11.67 -3.09 4.07
N LEU A 354 12.51 -2.99 3.03
CA LEU A 354 13.87 -2.49 3.18
C LEU A 354 13.88 -1.10 3.82
N LEU A 355 12.95 -0.23 3.41
CA LEU A 355 12.89 1.15 3.90
C LEU A 355 12.50 1.23 5.38
N LEU A 356 11.55 0.42 5.86
CA LEU A 356 11.21 0.40 7.29
C LEU A 356 12.37 -0.15 8.14
N ARG A 357 13.11 -1.17 7.65
CA ARG A 357 14.34 -1.64 8.29
C ARG A 357 15.42 -0.56 8.32
N GLN A 358 15.62 0.14 7.21
CA GLN A 358 16.55 1.26 7.13
C GLN A 358 16.19 2.37 8.12
N ILE A 359 14.91 2.68 8.30
CA ILE A 359 14.45 3.68 9.27
C ILE A 359 14.79 3.26 10.71
N GLY A 360 14.53 2.00 11.08
CA GLY A 360 14.94 1.47 12.38
C GLY A 360 16.45 1.57 12.60
N ASP A 361 17.22 1.22 11.58
CA ASP A 361 18.67 1.32 11.54
C ASP A 361 19.21 2.76 11.69
N LEU A 362 18.50 3.74 11.12
CA LEU A 362 18.82 5.17 11.25
C LEU A 362 18.50 5.70 12.66
N GLN A 363 17.47 5.17 13.31
CA GLN A 363 17.20 5.50 14.72
C GLN A 363 18.31 4.98 15.63
N VAL A 364 18.79 3.74 15.43
CA VAL A 364 19.82 3.13 16.30
C VAL A 364 21.09 3.99 16.36
N LEU A 365 21.43 4.63 15.24
CA LEU A 365 22.57 5.55 15.13
C LEU A 365 22.24 7.00 15.53
N ARG A 366 21.03 7.25 16.04
CA ARG A 366 20.49 8.57 16.41
C ARG A 366 20.48 9.58 15.27
N VAL A 367 20.44 9.10 14.03
CA VAL A 367 20.31 9.94 12.82
C VAL A 367 18.87 10.42 12.66
N LEU A 368 17.91 9.54 12.90
CA LEU A 368 16.49 9.88 12.93
C LEU A 368 15.99 9.85 14.38
N SER A 369 15.29 10.90 14.80
CA SER A 369 14.69 10.94 16.14
C SER A 369 13.68 9.82 16.32
N GLY A 370 13.69 9.17 17.49
CA GLY A 370 12.67 8.19 17.88
C GLY A 370 11.25 8.78 17.92
N GLN A 371 11.14 10.10 18.08
CA GLN A 371 9.88 10.86 18.09
C GLN A 371 9.46 11.40 16.72
N TYR A 372 10.19 11.05 15.67
CA TYR A 372 9.85 11.50 14.32
C TYR A 372 8.44 11.00 13.92
N PRO A 373 7.56 11.87 13.38
CA PRO A 373 6.17 11.53 13.11
C PRO A 373 6.01 10.72 11.80
N LEU A 374 6.64 9.55 11.74
CA LEU A 374 6.64 8.66 10.59
C LEU A 374 5.22 8.22 10.21
N GLY A 375 4.76 8.59 9.02
CA GLY A 375 3.60 7.96 8.41
C GLY A 375 4.02 6.72 7.62
N VAL A 376 3.14 5.74 7.50
CA VAL A 376 3.34 4.55 6.67
C VAL A 376 2.06 4.31 5.89
N GLU A 377 2.12 4.53 4.59
CA GLU A 377 1.03 4.22 3.67
C GLU A 377 1.18 2.80 3.12
N THR A 378 0.07 2.06 3.10
CA THR A 378 -0.03 0.73 2.52
C THR A 378 -1.05 0.76 1.39
N SER A 379 -0.76 0.06 0.31
CA SER A 379 -1.63 0.03 -0.87
C SER A 379 -1.58 -1.32 -1.57
N GLY A 380 -2.70 -1.71 -2.18
CA GLY A 380 -2.80 -2.93 -2.95
C GLY A 380 -4.05 -3.01 -3.79
N LEU A 381 -4.03 -3.86 -4.81
CA LEU A 381 -5.24 -4.31 -5.50
C LEU A 381 -5.46 -5.80 -5.21
N GLU A 382 -6.68 -6.13 -4.83
CA GLU A 382 -7.15 -7.51 -4.83
C GLU A 382 -7.71 -7.82 -6.22
N TYR A 383 -7.11 -8.81 -6.87
CA TYR A 383 -7.56 -9.26 -8.18
C TYR A 383 -8.38 -10.54 -8.05
N GLY A 384 -9.46 -10.61 -8.82
CA GLY A 384 -10.37 -11.74 -8.83
C GLY A 384 -9.94 -12.87 -9.75
N THR A 385 -10.93 -13.46 -10.41
CA THR A 385 -10.76 -14.63 -11.30
C THR A 385 -9.58 -14.45 -12.26
N GLN A 386 -8.59 -15.36 -12.17
CA GLN A 386 -7.35 -15.37 -12.97
C GLN A 386 -6.54 -14.05 -12.92
N SER A 387 -6.75 -13.24 -11.88
CA SER A 387 -6.23 -11.88 -11.79
C SER A 387 -6.63 -10.96 -12.96
N ALA A 388 -7.74 -11.26 -13.65
CA ALA A 388 -8.18 -10.55 -14.86
C ALA A 388 -9.11 -9.36 -14.56
N VAL A 389 -9.59 -9.24 -13.33
CA VAL A 389 -10.48 -8.17 -12.85
C VAL A 389 -9.98 -7.66 -11.51
N VAL A 390 -10.30 -6.40 -11.18
CA VAL A 390 -10.02 -5.82 -9.86
C VAL A 390 -11.28 -5.98 -9.03
N GLU A 391 -11.17 -6.68 -7.89
CA GLU A 391 -12.29 -6.86 -6.96
C GLU A 391 -12.31 -5.74 -5.92
N ASN A 392 -11.15 -5.40 -5.35
CA ASN A 392 -11.04 -4.37 -4.33
C ASN A 392 -9.75 -3.55 -4.51
N ALA A 393 -9.85 -2.26 -4.21
CA ALA A 393 -8.69 -1.41 -3.97
C ALA A 393 -8.48 -1.25 -2.47
N ILE A 394 -7.25 -1.47 -2.00
CA ILE A 394 -6.87 -1.42 -0.60
C ILE A 394 -5.92 -0.24 -0.44
N GLY A 395 -6.20 0.62 0.53
CA GLY A 395 -5.41 1.80 0.85
C GLY A 395 -5.63 2.21 2.29
N ASP A 396 -4.54 2.47 3.02
CA ASP A 396 -4.58 2.90 4.41
C ASP A 396 -3.23 3.53 4.80
N ASP A 397 -3.24 4.48 5.73
CA ASP A 397 -2.05 5.14 6.27
C ASP A 397 -2.00 4.99 7.79
N LEU A 398 -0.81 4.81 8.38
CA LEU A 398 -0.66 4.64 9.83
C LEU A 398 0.39 5.58 10.43
N PRO A 399 0.14 6.13 11.62
CA PRO A 399 1.11 6.93 12.32
C PRO A 399 2.10 6.06 13.13
N LEU A 400 3.05 5.40 12.47
CA LEU A 400 3.92 4.41 13.12
C LEU A 400 4.97 5.05 14.05
N PRO A 401 5.15 4.58 15.31
CA PRO A 401 6.28 4.97 16.16
C PRO A 401 7.60 4.44 15.60
N VAL A 402 8.60 5.32 15.42
CA VAL A 402 9.93 4.91 14.94
C VAL A 402 10.61 3.94 15.92
N MET A 403 10.40 4.13 17.22
CA MET A 403 10.90 3.22 18.27
C MET A 403 10.37 1.79 18.16
N ALA A 404 9.26 1.54 17.45
CA ALA A 404 8.77 0.18 17.21
C ALA A 404 9.55 -0.57 16.10
N LEU A 405 10.38 0.15 15.33
CA LEU A 405 11.14 -0.36 14.20
C LEU A 405 12.55 -0.84 14.57
N LEU A 406 12.92 -0.84 15.85
CA LEU A 406 14.25 -1.27 16.29
C LEU A 406 14.40 -2.79 16.20
N ALA A 407 15.43 -3.28 15.50
CA ALA A 407 15.54 -4.72 15.27
C ALA A 407 15.81 -5.50 16.56
N GLN A 408 16.72 -5.01 17.41
CA GLN A 408 17.18 -5.69 18.62
C GLN A 408 16.37 -5.34 19.86
N ASP A 409 16.03 -4.07 20.01
CA ASP A 409 15.19 -3.60 21.10
C ASP A 409 13.72 -3.66 20.70
N GLU A 410 12.90 -4.34 21.50
CA GLU A 410 11.56 -4.71 21.11
C GLU A 410 10.48 -4.38 22.12
N TRP A 411 10.78 -3.61 23.17
CA TRP A 411 9.82 -3.27 24.21
C TRP A 411 8.54 -2.66 23.62
N LEU A 412 8.67 -1.64 22.75
CA LEU A 412 7.51 -0.96 22.17
C LEU A 412 6.80 -1.83 21.15
N ARG A 413 7.57 -2.58 20.34
CA ARG A 413 7.02 -3.52 19.37
C ARG A 413 6.19 -4.59 20.09
N LYS A 414 6.70 -5.19 21.17
CA LYS A 414 5.98 -6.18 21.96
C LYS A 414 4.68 -5.62 22.52
N ALA A 415 4.71 -4.43 23.11
CA ALA A 415 3.52 -3.77 23.63
C ALA A 415 2.45 -3.53 22.55
N LEU A 416 2.85 -3.07 21.36
CA LEU A 416 1.95 -2.88 20.22
C LEU A 416 1.37 -4.20 19.70
N LEU A 417 2.20 -5.24 19.59
CA LEU A 417 1.74 -6.56 19.13
C LEU A 417 0.83 -7.25 20.16
N GLU A 418 1.04 -7.01 21.45
CA GLU A 418 0.12 -7.41 22.51
C GLU A 418 -1.24 -6.74 22.32
N CYS A 419 -1.27 -5.42 22.05
CA CYS A 419 -2.53 -4.69 21.81
C CYS A 419 -3.30 -5.27 20.61
N VAL A 420 -2.60 -5.61 19.52
CA VAL A 420 -3.20 -6.25 18.33
C VAL A 420 -3.72 -7.66 18.66
N ASP A 421 -2.94 -8.48 19.38
CA ASP A 421 -3.35 -9.82 19.81
C ASP A 421 -4.60 -9.77 20.72
N GLN A 422 -4.66 -8.81 21.63
CA GLN A 422 -5.83 -8.60 22.49
C GLN A 422 -7.10 -8.33 21.68
N ALA A 423 -7.03 -7.43 20.69
CA ALA A 423 -8.17 -7.18 19.80
C ALA A 423 -8.55 -8.41 18.98
N ASP A 424 -7.59 -9.13 18.40
CA ASP A 424 -7.85 -10.35 17.63
C ASP A 424 -8.49 -11.46 18.49
N ARG A 425 -8.03 -11.62 19.74
CA ARG A 425 -8.59 -12.61 20.68
C ARG A 425 -9.97 -12.20 21.18
N ALA A 426 -10.21 -10.92 21.46
CA ALA A 426 -11.52 -10.41 21.85
C ALA A 426 -12.53 -10.58 20.71
N ALA A 427 -12.11 -10.31 19.46
CA ALA A 427 -12.90 -10.55 18.26
C ALA A 427 -13.31 -12.03 18.11
N ARG A 428 -12.36 -12.95 18.33
CA ARG A 428 -12.65 -14.41 18.36
C ARG A 428 -13.58 -14.81 19.50
N ALA A 429 -13.49 -14.14 20.65
CA ALA A 429 -14.39 -14.38 21.78
C ALA A 429 -15.82 -13.94 21.45
N LEU A 430 -16.01 -12.79 20.79
CA LEU A 430 -17.31 -12.33 20.28
C LEU A 430 -17.91 -13.27 19.24
N ASP A 431 -17.10 -13.77 18.30
CA ASP A 431 -17.53 -14.79 17.35
C ASP A 431 -17.96 -16.08 18.08
N GLY A 432 -17.26 -16.45 19.15
CA GLY A 432 -17.62 -17.55 20.04
C GLY A 432 -18.97 -17.33 20.72
N LEU A 433 -19.17 -16.14 21.30
CA LEU A 433 -20.43 -15.73 21.92
C LEU A 433 -21.59 -15.84 20.92
N ASN A 434 -21.45 -15.27 19.73
CA ASN A 434 -22.47 -15.33 18.69
C ASN A 434 -22.82 -16.79 18.31
N ASN A 435 -21.82 -17.65 18.16
CA ASN A 435 -22.07 -19.07 17.86
C ASN A 435 -22.81 -19.79 18.99
N ASP A 436 -22.49 -19.51 20.24
CA ASP A 436 -23.17 -20.12 21.39
C ASP A 436 -24.60 -19.59 21.55
N LEU A 437 -24.84 -18.31 21.27
CA LEU A 437 -26.18 -17.72 21.22
C LEU A 437 -27.04 -18.31 20.08
N ARG A 438 -26.44 -18.57 18.91
CA ARG A 438 -27.13 -19.28 17.81
C ARG A 438 -27.52 -20.69 18.21
N ARG A 439 -26.62 -21.45 18.85
CA ARG A 439 -26.93 -22.79 19.38
C ARG A 439 -28.04 -22.75 20.43
N ALA A 440 -28.00 -21.78 21.35
CA ALA A 440 -29.05 -21.57 22.34
C ALA A 440 -30.40 -21.23 21.69
N SER A 441 -30.38 -20.55 20.54
CA SER A 441 -31.56 -20.22 19.73
C SER A 441 -32.03 -21.36 18.82
N GLY A 442 -31.32 -22.50 18.80
CA GLY A 442 -31.63 -23.67 17.97
C GLY A 442 -31.04 -23.65 16.56
N GLY A 443 -30.19 -22.67 16.24
CA GLY A 443 -29.48 -22.60 14.96
C GLY A 443 -28.06 -23.15 15.04
N ASP A 444 -27.45 -23.31 13.87
CA ASP A 444 -26.05 -23.73 13.76
C ASP A 444 -25.07 -22.54 13.88
N PRO A 445 -23.82 -22.80 14.30
CA PRO A 445 -22.72 -21.84 14.21
C PRO A 445 -22.56 -21.29 12.80
N LEU A 446 -22.04 -20.07 12.68
CA LEU A 446 -21.73 -19.49 11.38
C LEU A 446 -20.57 -20.25 10.71
N PRO A 447 -20.73 -20.71 9.45
CA PRO A 447 -19.63 -21.22 8.64
C PRO A 447 -18.48 -20.21 8.55
N ARG A 448 -17.24 -20.67 8.43
CA ARG A 448 -16.05 -19.80 8.44
C ARG A 448 -16.11 -18.71 7.37
N ASP A 449 -16.65 -19.05 6.21
CA ASP A 449 -16.71 -18.28 4.97
C ASP A 449 -18.07 -17.58 4.73
N LYS A 450 -19.04 -17.70 5.66
CA LYS A 450 -20.41 -17.19 5.43
C LYS A 450 -20.95 -16.39 6.61
N GLY A 451 -21.75 -15.38 6.28
CA GLY A 451 -22.49 -14.55 7.23
C GLY A 451 -21.67 -13.39 7.81
N SER A 452 -22.37 -12.39 8.35
CA SER A 452 -21.73 -11.26 9.03
C SER A 452 -21.28 -11.69 10.43
N ARG A 453 -20.01 -11.45 10.75
CA ARG A 453 -19.40 -11.77 12.04
C ARG A 453 -19.31 -10.52 12.90
N PRO A 454 -19.62 -10.59 14.21
CA PRO A 454 -19.49 -9.43 15.10
C PRO A 454 -18.04 -8.95 15.20
N SER A 455 -17.06 -9.84 15.03
CA SER A 455 -15.63 -9.49 14.99
C SER A 455 -15.30 -8.38 13.98
N ALA A 456 -15.94 -8.36 12.81
CA ALA A 456 -15.65 -7.36 11.78
C ALA A 456 -16.06 -5.94 12.23
N GLN A 457 -17.27 -5.79 12.78
CA GLN A 457 -17.78 -4.51 13.29
C GLN A 457 -16.99 -4.05 14.52
N PHE A 458 -16.70 -4.99 15.42
CA PHE A 458 -15.87 -4.78 16.59
C PHE A 458 -14.48 -4.25 16.23
N LEU A 459 -13.74 -4.95 15.36
CA LEU A 459 -12.39 -4.55 14.95
C LEU A 459 -12.40 -3.20 14.23
N HIS A 460 -13.42 -2.95 13.39
CA HIS A 460 -13.58 -1.64 12.75
C HIS A 460 -13.77 -0.52 13.79
N SER A 461 -14.55 -0.76 14.85
CA SER A 461 -14.77 0.24 15.91
C SER A 461 -13.51 0.61 16.71
N LEU A 462 -12.49 -0.26 16.72
CA LEU A 462 -11.21 -0.02 17.40
C LEU A 462 -10.21 0.78 16.56
N ASP A 463 -10.47 0.99 15.27
CA ASP A 463 -9.52 1.59 14.34
C ASP A 463 -9.06 2.98 14.78
N THR A 464 -10.00 3.87 15.14
CA THR A 464 -9.67 5.21 15.65
C THR A 464 -8.85 5.16 16.93
N THR A 465 -9.18 4.24 17.85
CA THR A 465 -8.46 4.07 19.11
C THR A 465 -7.03 3.60 18.87
N MET A 466 -6.83 2.62 17.98
CA MET A 466 -5.50 2.12 17.64
C MET A 466 -4.64 3.21 16.98
N ARG A 467 -5.21 4.03 16.08
CA ARG A 467 -4.49 5.17 15.49
C ARG A 467 -4.06 6.20 16.52
N ARG A 468 -4.93 6.49 17.50
CA ARG A 468 -4.61 7.39 18.61
C ARG A 468 -3.51 6.82 19.51
N LEU A 469 -3.57 5.52 19.79
CA LEU A 469 -2.53 4.80 20.54
C LEU A 469 -1.18 4.90 19.80
N LEU A 470 -1.14 4.54 18.52
CA LEU A 470 0.06 4.65 17.69
C LEU A 470 0.61 6.09 17.66
N ALA A 471 -0.25 7.09 17.46
CA ALA A 471 0.16 8.49 17.45
C ALA A 471 0.72 8.95 18.81
N GLY A 472 0.10 8.54 19.92
CA GLY A 472 0.57 8.88 21.26
C GLY A 472 1.88 8.18 21.64
N LEU A 473 2.05 6.92 21.22
CA LEU A 473 3.26 6.14 21.49
C LEU A 473 4.50 6.63 20.71
N ARG A 474 4.35 7.58 19.78
CA ARG A 474 5.49 8.23 19.12
C ARG A 474 6.36 9.04 20.08
N THR A 475 5.81 9.54 21.19
CA THR A 475 6.55 10.40 22.13
C THR A 475 7.17 9.62 23.29
N VAL A 476 6.91 8.31 23.38
CA VAL A 476 7.33 7.44 24.48
C VAL A 476 8.75 6.94 24.24
N ASN A 477 9.59 7.00 25.27
CA ASN A 477 10.94 6.46 25.29
C ASN A 477 11.00 5.19 26.17
N GLU A 478 12.14 4.49 26.13
CA GLU A 478 12.33 3.23 26.88
C GLU A 478 12.10 3.40 28.39
N ASP A 479 12.53 4.53 28.96
CA ASP A 479 12.40 4.81 30.39
C ASP A 479 10.97 5.23 30.82
N ASP A 480 10.04 5.43 29.87
CA ASP A 480 8.67 5.90 30.13
C ASP A 480 7.70 4.72 30.44
N GLU A 481 8.13 3.75 31.26
CA GLU A 481 7.38 2.51 31.54
C GLU A 481 5.96 2.78 32.08
N GLU A 482 5.81 3.76 32.98
CA GLU A 482 4.50 4.12 33.55
C GLU A 482 3.54 4.64 32.48
N LEU A 483 4.04 5.43 31.54
CA LEU A 483 3.23 5.97 30.45
C LEU A 483 2.81 4.85 29.49
N LEU A 484 3.70 3.90 29.21
CA LEU A 484 3.39 2.73 28.40
C LEU A 484 2.31 1.86 29.07
N GLU A 485 2.45 1.56 30.36
CA GLU A 485 1.46 0.76 31.09
C GLU A 485 0.09 1.45 31.13
N ARG A 486 0.06 2.77 31.34
CA ARG A 486 -1.17 3.57 31.25
C ARG A 486 -1.79 3.54 29.85
N ALA A 487 -0.97 3.59 28.79
CA ALA A 487 -1.45 3.52 27.42
C ALA A 487 -2.04 2.13 27.10
N GLN A 488 -1.41 1.05 27.57
CA GLN A 488 -1.92 -0.31 27.40
C GLN A 488 -3.19 -0.56 28.22
N LEU A 489 -3.27 -0.03 29.45
CA LEU A 489 -4.50 -0.09 30.25
C LEU A 489 -5.65 0.66 29.55
N ALA A 490 -5.41 1.88 29.06
CA ALA A 490 -6.41 2.66 28.33
C ALA A 490 -6.87 1.95 27.04
N TRP A 491 -5.94 1.27 26.35
CA TRP A 491 -6.26 0.40 25.23
C TRP A 491 -7.18 -0.74 25.66
N GLU A 492 -6.82 -1.52 26.68
CA GLU A 492 -7.64 -2.62 27.18
C GLU A 492 -9.04 -2.16 27.62
N GLN A 493 -9.14 -1.00 28.30
CA GLN A 493 -10.44 -0.41 28.66
C GLN A 493 -11.30 -0.09 27.43
N SER A 494 -10.68 0.40 26.36
CA SER A 494 -11.36 0.67 25.09
C SER A 494 -11.82 -0.62 24.40
N VAL A 495 -10.98 -1.66 24.42
CA VAL A 495 -11.31 -2.99 23.90
C VAL A 495 -12.48 -3.60 24.68
N GLN A 496 -12.44 -3.52 26.02
CA GLN A 496 -13.50 -3.98 26.91
C GLN A 496 -14.82 -3.28 26.58
N PHE A 497 -14.81 -1.94 26.49
CA PHE A 497 -16.01 -1.15 26.21
C PHE A 497 -16.64 -1.51 24.86
N ALA A 498 -15.82 -1.60 23.80
CA ALA A 498 -16.30 -1.98 22.47
C ALA A 498 -16.83 -3.43 22.47
N ALA A 499 -16.16 -4.35 23.15
CA ALA A 499 -16.56 -5.75 23.21
C ALA A 499 -17.87 -5.95 23.98
N ASP A 500 -18.04 -5.25 25.10
CA ASP A 500 -19.28 -5.26 25.88
C ASP A 500 -20.45 -4.70 25.06
N ARG A 501 -20.25 -3.59 24.35
CA ARG A 501 -21.28 -3.01 23.47
C ARG A 501 -21.75 -3.99 22.40
N GLU A 502 -20.83 -4.65 21.70
CA GLU A 502 -21.19 -5.64 20.67
C GLU A 502 -21.85 -6.89 21.30
N ALA A 503 -21.39 -7.33 22.47
CA ALA A 503 -22.01 -8.44 23.20
C ALA A 503 -23.45 -8.11 23.61
N ASP A 504 -23.71 -6.90 24.10
CA ASP A 504 -25.04 -6.44 24.49
C ASP A 504 -26.00 -6.39 23.28
N LEU A 505 -25.53 -5.94 22.12
CA LEU A 505 -26.31 -5.99 20.88
C LEU A 505 -26.67 -7.43 20.48
N LEU A 506 -25.72 -8.36 20.58
CA LEU A 506 -25.97 -9.78 20.30
C LEU A 506 -27.00 -10.37 21.27
N LEU A 507 -26.95 -9.98 22.55
CA LEU A 507 -27.88 -10.45 23.58
C LEU A 507 -29.27 -9.84 23.42
N ALA A 508 -29.38 -8.57 23.03
CA ALA A 508 -30.65 -7.94 22.74
C ALA A 508 -31.35 -8.59 21.54
N ALA A 509 -30.60 -9.14 20.59
CA ALA A 509 -31.12 -9.75 19.37
C ALA A 509 -31.59 -11.21 19.54
N VAL A 510 -31.30 -11.90 20.66
CA VAL A 510 -31.67 -13.31 20.80
C VAL A 510 -33.12 -13.49 21.24
N PRO A 511 -33.83 -14.51 20.73
CA PRO A 511 -35.21 -14.78 21.14
C PRO A 511 -35.26 -15.28 22.59
N PRO A 512 -36.41 -15.14 23.30
CA PRO A 512 -36.56 -15.58 24.69
C PRO A 512 -36.16 -17.04 24.96
N ARG A 513 -36.32 -17.94 23.97
CA ARG A 513 -35.86 -19.34 24.05
C ARG A 513 -34.37 -19.49 24.32
N ALA A 514 -33.52 -18.54 23.92
CA ALA A 514 -32.09 -18.58 24.18
C ALA A 514 -31.76 -18.40 25.68
N VAL A 515 -32.66 -17.76 26.45
CA VAL A 515 -32.55 -17.60 27.90
C VAL A 515 -32.85 -18.92 28.62
N VAL A 516 -33.93 -19.59 28.22
CA VAL A 516 -34.29 -20.94 28.72
C VAL A 516 -33.18 -21.94 28.33
N GLY A 517 -32.68 -21.82 27.11
CA GLY A 517 -31.63 -22.65 26.55
C GLY A 517 -32.14 -23.96 25.96
N ARG A 518 -31.23 -24.73 25.37
CA ARG A 518 -31.48 -26.08 24.86
C ARG A 518 -30.38 -27.05 25.27
N THR A 519 -30.77 -28.30 25.41
CA THR A 519 -29.86 -29.41 25.65
C THR A 519 -29.68 -30.20 24.36
N VAL A 520 -28.43 -30.41 23.95
CA VAL A 520 -28.08 -31.21 22.76
C VAL A 520 -27.24 -32.38 23.21
N ARG A 521 -27.63 -33.59 22.82
CA ARG A 521 -26.80 -34.79 23.00
C ARG A 521 -25.96 -35.01 21.76
N ASN A 522 -24.67 -35.23 21.96
CA ASN A 522 -23.74 -35.63 20.92
C ASN A 522 -22.95 -36.84 21.44
N GLY A 523 -23.36 -38.03 21.00
CA GLY A 523 -22.97 -39.29 21.64
C GLY A 523 -23.41 -39.32 23.10
N ASP A 524 -22.49 -39.72 24.00
CA ASP A 524 -22.75 -39.79 25.44
C ASP A 524 -22.63 -38.44 26.17
N LYS A 525 -22.26 -37.37 25.46
CA LYS A 525 -22.06 -36.05 26.05
C LYS A 525 -23.29 -35.17 25.87
N GLU A 526 -23.71 -34.57 26.98
CA GLU A 526 -24.83 -33.63 27.02
C GLU A 526 -24.31 -32.19 27.10
N PHE A 527 -24.70 -31.37 26.12
CA PHE A 527 -24.30 -29.96 26.04
C PHE A 527 -25.51 -29.06 26.27
N VAL A 528 -25.46 -28.28 27.34
CA VAL A 528 -26.46 -27.23 27.62
C VAL A 528 -25.98 -25.90 27.06
N TYR A 529 -26.77 -25.33 26.16
CA TYR A 529 -26.57 -24.01 25.55
C TYR A 529 -27.65 -23.05 26.05
N ARG A 530 -27.24 -21.97 26.71
CA ARG A 530 -28.12 -20.89 27.22
C ARG A 530 -27.35 -19.58 27.22
N SER A 531 -28.05 -18.46 27.04
CA SER A 531 -27.43 -17.13 26.93
C SER A 531 -26.56 -16.79 28.13
N GLY A 532 -27.03 -17.03 29.36
CA GLY A 532 -26.25 -16.76 30.58
C GLY A 532 -24.91 -17.52 30.64
N LYS A 533 -24.87 -18.78 30.15
CA LYS A 533 -23.62 -19.55 30.07
C LYS A 533 -22.69 -18.99 28.98
N ALA A 534 -23.25 -18.62 27.82
CA ALA A 534 -22.49 -18.05 26.73
C ALA A 534 -21.82 -16.72 27.15
N VAL A 535 -22.57 -15.84 27.82
CA VAL A 535 -22.04 -14.57 28.37
C VAL A 535 -20.99 -14.83 29.44
N GLY A 536 -21.21 -15.79 30.33
CA GLY A 536 -20.23 -16.16 31.35
C GLY A 536 -18.89 -16.60 30.73
N VAL A 537 -18.94 -17.47 29.71
CA VAL A 537 -17.74 -17.90 28.98
C VAL A 537 -17.06 -16.74 28.25
N PHE A 538 -17.84 -15.88 27.61
CA PHE A 538 -17.33 -14.69 26.93
C PHE A 538 -16.61 -13.74 27.91
N ARG A 539 -17.26 -13.39 29.03
CA ARG A 539 -16.68 -12.50 30.05
C ARG A 539 -15.43 -13.08 30.70
N ALA A 540 -15.41 -14.40 30.98
CA ALA A 540 -14.23 -15.07 31.50
C ALA A 540 -13.05 -14.96 30.53
N ARG A 541 -13.28 -15.26 29.24
CA ARG A 541 -12.25 -15.11 28.21
C ARG A 541 -11.79 -13.67 28.04
N LEU A 542 -12.71 -12.71 28.09
CA LEU A 542 -12.38 -11.30 27.95
C LEU A 542 -11.49 -10.83 29.11
N ALA A 543 -11.78 -11.25 30.35
CA ALA A 543 -10.93 -10.97 31.50
C ALA A 543 -9.55 -11.64 31.43
N GLU A 544 -9.44 -12.83 30.82
CA GLU A 544 -8.14 -13.47 30.56
C GLU A 544 -7.32 -12.74 29.49
N ILE A 545 -7.98 -12.13 28.50
CA ILE A 545 -7.34 -11.37 27.42
C ILE A 545 -6.90 -9.99 27.91
N LEU A 546 -7.77 -9.30 28.65
CA LEU A 546 -7.59 -7.92 29.13
C LEU A 546 -7.15 -7.92 30.59
N SER A 547 -5.92 -8.38 30.80
CA SER A 547 -5.40 -8.67 32.14
C SER A 547 -5.20 -7.43 33.01
N ARG A 548 -4.90 -6.26 32.44
CA ARG A 548 -4.72 -5.00 33.18
C ARG A 548 -6.07 -4.50 33.68
N VAL A 549 -7.10 -4.50 32.82
CA VAL A 549 -8.47 -4.15 33.22
C VAL A 549 -9.03 -5.13 34.26
N ALA A 550 -8.73 -6.42 34.13
CA ALA A 550 -9.16 -7.43 35.10
C ALA A 550 -8.53 -7.21 36.48
N LYS A 551 -7.26 -6.80 36.54
CA LYS A 551 -6.57 -6.43 37.79
C LYS A 551 -7.16 -5.17 38.42
N GLU A 552 -7.38 -4.12 37.63
CA GLU A 552 -7.98 -2.85 38.09
C GLU A 552 -9.35 -3.08 38.74
N ARG A 553 -10.25 -3.78 38.03
CA ARG A 553 -11.59 -4.12 38.57
C ARG A 553 -11.55 -4.98 39.82
N ARG A 554 -10.51 -5.81 39.99
CA ARG A 554 -10.35 -6.64 41.20
C ARG A 554 -9.95 -5.76 42.39
N ALA A 555 -9.00 -4.84 42.18
CA ALA A 555 -8.59 -3.88 43.20
C ALA A 555 -9.78 -3.01 43.66
N GLU A 556 -10.55 -2.45 42.73
CA GLU A 556 -11.76 -1.66 43.05
C GLU A 556 -12.80 -2.43 43.88
N ARG A 557 -12.97 -3.73 43.61
CA ARG A 557 -13.90 -4.59 44.37
C ARG A 557 -13.39 -4.92 45.76
N GLU A 558 -12.08 -5.13 45.92
CA GLU A 558 -11.45 -5.41 47.21
C GLU A 558 -11.49 -4.15 48.09
N GLU A 559 -11.25 -2.96 47.52
CA GLU A 559 -11.40 -1.67 48.20
C GLU A 559 -12.85 -1.38 48.58
N GLY A 560 -13.80 -1.60 47.67
CA GLY A 560 -15.23 -1.42 47.95
C GLY A 560 -15.83 -2.45 48.91
N ALA A 561 -15.15 -3.59 49.12
CA ALA A 561 -15.53 -4.57 50.15
C ALA A 561 -14.87 -4.29 51.51
N ALA A 562 -13.80 -3.50 51.53
CA ALA A 562 -13.09 -3.08 52.73
C ALA A 562 -13.63 -1.76 53.34
N ALA A 563 -14.26 -0.92 52.51
CA ALA A 563 -15.04 0.26 52.90
C ALA A 563 -16.46 -0.12 53.35
#